data_AF-A0A1Q3AVM2-F1
#
_entry.id   AF-A0A1Q3AVM2-F1
#
_cell.length_a   1.000
_cell.length_b   1.000
_cell.length_c   1.000
_cell.angle_alpha   90.00
_cell.angle_beta   90.00
_cell.angle_gamma   90.00
#
_symmetry.space_group_name_H-M   'P 1'
#
loop_
_entity.id
_entity.type
_entity.pdbx_description
1 polymer ?
#
loop_
_entity_poly.entity_id
_entity_poly.type
_entity_poly.pdbx_seq_one_letter_code
_entity_poly.pdbx_strand_id
1 'polypeptide(L)'
;IGHIMGTVTPPAATDDKFEYWRSSDNQVMTWIFNSMEPEVYEIFAYSETAKELWDSVKEHYGNQNNISRVFELQQEVCQTKQLPTQSFNEHLGLMKKRWDELKQYRPKAATVDEYVIREEQDKLFMLLASVSPEYEDVKRQILMTTPLPSFATVCNIIQREETRRRVMNP
;
A
#
# COMPACT_ATOMS: atom_id res chain seq x y z
N ILE A 1 -4.19 21.42 -8.93
CA ILE A 1 -3.93 20.09 -9.53
C ILE A 1 -2.89 20.15 -10.66
N GLY A 2 -2.92 21.14 -11.56
CA GLY A 2 -1.96 21.20 -12.67
C GLY A 2 -0.48 21.30 -12.25
N HIS A 3 -0.18 22.00 -11.15
CA HIS A 3 1.16 22.01 -10.53
C HIS A 3 1.59 20.62 -10.06
N ILE A 4 0.71 19.89 -9.36
CA ILE A 4 0.95 18.53 -8.87
C ILE A 4 1.15 17.53 -10.04
N MET A 5 0.32 17.63 -11.08
CA MET A 5 0.40 16.76 -12.26
C MET A 5 1.56 17.12 -13.21
N GLY A 6 2.24 18.25 -13.00
CA GLY A 6 3.26 18.77 -13.90
C GLY A 6 2.73 19.27 -15.25
N THR A 7 1.41 19.45 -15.39
CA THR A 7 0.82 20.03 -16.61
C THR A 7 0.97 21.54 -16.67
N VAL A 8 1.30 22.18 -15.54
CA VAL A 8 1.69 23.60 -15.45
C VAL A 8 3.17 23.67 -15.12
N THR A 9 4.01 23.75 -16.14
CA THR A 9 5.47 23.80 -16.01
C THR A 9 5.97 25.20 -15.61
N PRO A 10 7.08 25.30 -14.88
CA PRO A 10 7.69 26.58 -14.56
C PRO A 10 8.05 27.34 -15.85
N PRO A 11 7.61 28.61 -16.01
CA PRO A 11 8.11 29.50 -17.04
C PRO A 11 9.62 29.76 -16.88
N ALA A 12 10.26 30.31 -17.91
CA ALA A 12 11.62 30.81 -17.76
C ALA A 12 11.68 31.89 -16.67
N ALA A 13 12.76 31.94 -15.88
CA ALA A 13 12.92 32.93 -14.80
C ALA A 13 12.91 34.39 -15.30
N THR A 14 13.08 34.60 -16.60
CA THR A 14 13.01 35.91 -17.27
C THR A 14 11.61 36.27 -17.76
N ASP A 15 10.62 35.39 -17.62
CA ASP A 15 9.24 35.63 -18.02
C ASP A 15 8.48 36.31 -16.87
N ASP A 16 7.72 37.37 -17.18
CA ASP A 16 6.88 38.10 -16.21
C ASP A 16 5.85 37.18 -15.51
N LYS A 17 5.51 36.05 -16.12
CA LYS A 17 4.59 35.05 -15.56
C LYS A 17 5.23 34.15 -14.50
N PHE A 18 6.56 34.18 -14.34
CA PHE A 18 7.27 33.31 -13.39
C PHE A 18 6.83 33.56 -11.94
N GLU A 19 6.72 34.83 -11.52
CA GLU A 19 6.31 35.17 -10.15
C GLU A 19 4.85 34.74 -9.88
N TYR A 20 3.98 34.87 -10.86
CA TYR A 20 2.60 34.39 -10.75
C TYR A 20 2.55 32.86 -10.60
N TRP A 21 3.31 32.14 -11.44
CA TRP A 21 3.42 30.68 -11.35
C TRP A 21 3.97 30.26 -9.97
N ARG A 22 5.03 30.91 -9.51
CA ARG A 22 5.69 30.62 -8.22
C ARG A 22 4.75 30.83 -7.04
N SER A 23 3.97 31.91 -7.06
CA SER A 23 2.96 32.18 -6.03
C SER A 23 1.90 31.09 -5.97
N SER A 24 1.39 30.66 -7.13
CA SER A 24 0.43 29.56 -7.23
C SER A 24 1.03 28.21 -6.78
N ASP A 25 2.29 27.94 -7.13
CA ASP A 25 2.99 26.73 -6.72
C ASP A 25 3.18 26.66 -5.20
N ASN A 26 3.65 27.76 -4.59
CA ASN A 26 3.80 27.89 -3.14
C ASN A 26 2.47 27.74 -2.39
N GLN A 27 1.36 28.21 -2.97
CA GLN A 27 0.04 28.03 -2.38
C GLN A 27 -0.35 26.54 -2.33
N VAL A 28 -0.07 25.79 -3.40
CA VAL A 28 -0.32 24.35 -3.44
C VAL A 28 0.57 23.61 -2.44
N MET A 29 1.86 23.98 -2.33
CA MET A 29 2.74 23.42 -1.30
C MET A 29 2.20 23.65 0.11
N THR A 30 1.71 24.86 0.39
CA THR A 30 1.14 25.20 1.70
C THR A 30 -0.07 24.31 2.03
N TRP A 31 -0.94 24.03 1.05
CA TRP A 31 -2.06 23.11 1.26
C TRP A 31 -1.61 21.68 1.56
N ILE A 32 -0.57 21.20 0.87
CA ILE A 32 -0.02 19.86 1.10
C ILE A 32 0.60 19.81 2.51
N PHE A 33 1.44 20.78 2.87
CA PHE A 33 2.06 20.83 4.19
C PHE A 33 1.06 20.96 5.33
N ASN A 34 0.00 21.74 5.18
CA ASN A 34 -1.07 21.87 6.18
C ASN A 34 -1.90 20.58 6.36
N SER A 35 -1.77 19.62 5.44
CA SER A 35 -2.43 18.30 5.54
C SER A 35 -1.55 17.24 6.21
N MET A 36 -0.30 17.57 6.53
CA MET A 36 0.67 16.66 7.12
C MET A 36 0.73 16.81 8.63
N GLU A 37 1.06 15.70 9.31
CA GLU A 37 1.53 15.75 10.68
C GLU A 37 2.92 16.42 10.74
N PRO A 38 3.28 17.12 11.83
CA PRO A 38 4.55 17.84 11.93
C PRO A 38 5.79 16.99 11.59
N GLU A 39 5.79 15.73 12.00
CA GLU A 39 6.87 14.77 11.75
C GLU A 39 7.00 14.40 10.27
N VAL A 40 5.88 14.36 9.54
CA VAL A 40 5.86 14.11 8.09
C VAL A 40 6.29 15.37 7.34
N TYR A 41 5.88 16.55 7.80
CA TYR A 41 6.28 17.83 7.22
C TYR A 41 7.81 17.98 7.20
N GLU A 42 8.49 17.67 8.30
CA GLU A 42 9.95 17.82 8.43
C GLU A 42 10.73 17.03 7.37
N ILE A 43 10.22 15.88 6.94
CA ILE A 43 10.85 15.03 5.91
C ILE A 43 10.89 15.74 4.55
N PHE A 44 9.86 16.53 4.24
CA PHE A 44 9.68 17.14 2.92
C PHE A 44 9.86 18.67 2.89
N ALA A 45 10.29 19.27 4.01
CA ALA A 45 10.37 20.72 4.19
C ALA A 45 11.25 21.43 3.14
N TYR A 46 12.21 20.72 2.54
CA TYR A 46 13.13 21.27 1.53
C TYR A 46 12.67 21.08 0.08
N SER A 47 11.46 20.58 -0.16
CA SER A 47 10.92 20.45 -1.53
C SER A 47 10.79 21.84 -2.17
N GLU A 48 11.30 22.04 -3.38
CA GLU A 48 11.35 23.35 -4.03
C GLU A 48 10.07 23.68 -4.81
N THR A 49 9.31 22.64 -5.20
CA THR A 49 8.05 22.80 -5.93
C THR A 49 6.95 21.90 -5.40
N ALA A 50 5.69 22.28 -5.63
CA ALA A 50 4.53 21.45 -5.31
C ALA A 50 4.57 20.08 -6.00
N LYS A 51 5.18 20.02 -7.19
CA LYS A 51 5.36 18.78 -7.93
C LYS A 51 6.36 17.86 -7.24
N GLU A 52 7.54 18.38 -6.92
CA GLU A 52 8.59 17.63 -6.23
C GLU A 52 8.12 17.13 -4.86
N LEU A 53 7.43 18.00 -4.11
CA LEU A 53 6.81 17.64 -2.83
C LEU A 53 5.85 16.47 -3.01
N TRP A 54 4.93 16.57 -3.97
CA TRP A 54 3.96 15.51 -4.22
C TRP A 54 4.60 14.20 -4.69
N ASP A 55 5.56 14.27 -5.62
CA ASP A 55 6.24 13.09 -6.14
C ASP A 55 7.04 12.40 -5.04
N SER A 56 7.72 13.15 -4.16
CA SER A 56 8.45 12.63 -3.00
C SER A 56 7.53 11.96 -1.98
N VAL A 57 6.39 12.60 -1.67
CA VAL A 57 5.36 12.03 -0.78
C VAL A 57 4.79 10.74 -1.38
N LYS A 58 4.50 10.74 -2.69
CA LYS A 58 3.99 9.58 -3.41
C LYS A 58 5.03 8.46 -3.48
N GLU A 59 6.32 8.76 -3.58
CA GLU A 59 7.36 7.74 -3.55
C GLU A 59 7.47 7.09 -2.17
N HIS A 60 7.50 7.89 -1.10
CA HIS A 60 7.67 7.40 0.28
C HIS A 60 6.42 6.68 0.81
N TYR A 61 5.23 7.21 0.51
CA TYR A 61 3.97 6.77 1.10
C TYR A 61 2.95 6.26 0.09
N GLY A 62 3.18 6.42 -1.20
CA GLY A 62 2.22 6.02 -2.22
C GLY A 62 2.00 4.50 -2.29
N ASN A 63 2.94 3.70 -1.74
CA ASN A 63 2.84 2.27 -1.46
C ASN A 63 1.96 1.49 -2.46
N GLN A 64 2.14 1.78 -3.75
CA GLN A 64 1.37 1.14 -4.81
C GLN A 64 1.81 -0.32 -4.85
N ASN A 65 0.86 -1.23 -4.64
CA ASN A 65 1.10 -2.68 -4.52
C ASN A 65 1.87 -3.13 -3.27
N ASN A 66 1.62 -2.53 -2.10
CA ASN A 66 2.07 -3.10 -0.82
C ASN A 66 1.38 -4.46 -0.58
N ILE A 67 2.04 -5.54 -1.01
CA ILE A 67 1.55 -6.94 -0.93
C ILE A 67 1.23 -7.34 0.51
N SER A 68 2.04 -6.89 1.48
CA SER A 68 1.80 -7.12 2.90
C SER A 68 0.50 -6.47 3.37
N ARG A 69 0.23 -5.22 2.96
CA ARG A 69 -1.04 -4.53 3.27
C ARG A 69 -2.23 -5.19 2.58
N VAL A 70 -2.07 -5.67 1.35
CA VAL A 70 -3.10 -6.45 0.65
C VAL A 70 -3.44 -7.72 1.43
N PHE A 71 -2.45 -8.47 1.87
CA PHE A 71 -2.63 -9.69 2.66
C PHE A 71 -3.33 -9.40 4.00
N GLU A 72 -2.89 -8.36 4.72
CA GLU A 72 -3.49 -7.91 5.97
C GLU A 72 -4.97 -7.53 5.78
N LEU A 73 -5.27 -6.69 4.79
CA LEU A 73 -6.65 -6.29 4.49
C LEU A 73 -7.54 -7.46 4.10
N GLN A 74 -7.02 -8.43 3.35
CA GLN A 74 -7.77 -9.65 3.03
C GLN A 74 -8.06 -10.48 4.28
N GLN A 75 -7.08 -10.65 5.17
CA GLN A 75 -7.32 -11.33 6.44
C GLN A 75 -8.36 -10.59 7.29
N GLU A 76 -8.21 -9.27 7.42
CA GLU A 76 -9.16 -8.43 8.13
C GLU A 76 -10.58 -8.62 7.60
N VAL A 77 -10.77 -8.56 6.27
CA VAL A 77 -12.06 -8.81 5.62
C VAL A 77 -12.60 -10.20 5.94
N CYS A 78 -11.79 -11.25 5.79
CA CYS A 78 -12.20 -12.64 6.05
C CYS A 78 -12.57 -12.89 7.53
N GLN A 79 -11.85 -12.25 8.45
CA GLN A 79 -12.03 -12.39 9.89
C GLN A 79 -13.11 -11.44 10.43
N THR A 80 -13.57 -10.47 9.66
CA THR A 80 -14.63 -9.55 10.10
C THR A 80 -15.92 -10.33 10.36
N LYS A 81 -16.44 -10.24 11.58
CA LYS A 81 -17.76 -10.75 11.96
C LYS A 81 -18.56 -9.63 12.60
N GLN A 82 -19.88 -9.63 12.39
CA GLN A 82 -20.77 -8.69 13.05
C GLN A 82 -20.75 -8.96 14.55
N LEU A 83 -20.50 -7.92 15.35
CA LEU A 83 -20.54 -8.02 16.80
C LEU A 83 -22.01 -8.05 17.29
N PRO A 84 -22.30 -8.68 18.44
CA PRO A 84 -23.66 -8.73 18.99
C PRO A 84 -24.29 -7.35 19.25
N THR A 85 -23.45 -6.35 19.52
CA THR A 85 -23.86 -4.97 19.82
C THR A 85 -23.92 -4.06 18.59
N GLN A 86 -23.51 -4.55 17.42
CA GLN A 86 -23.37 -3.75 16.20
C GLN A 86 -24.60 -3.93 15.30
N SER A 87 -25.16 -2.83 14.82
CA SER A 87 -26.23 -2.85 13.82
C SER A 87 -25.71 -3.34 12.46
N PHE A 88 -26.62 -3.81 11.60
CA PHE A 88 -26.26 -4.22 10.24
C PHE A 88 -25.61 -3.09 9.44
N ASN A 89 -26.10 -1.86 9.57
CA ASN A 89 -25.57 -0.72 8.82
C ASN A 89 -24.16 -0.33 9.27
N GLU A 90 -23.86 -0.39 10.57
CA GLU A 90 -22.50 -0.18 11.08
C GLU A 90 -21.54 -1.26 10.57
N HIS A 91 -21.97 -2.52 10.56
CA HIS A 91 -21.19 -3.62 10.02
C HIS A 91 -20.94 -3.47 8.51
N LEU A 92 -21.99 -3.15 7.74
CA LEU A 92 -21.89 -2.90 6.31
C LEU A 92 -20.96 -1.71 6.00
N GLY A 93 -21.01 -0.66 6.81
CA GLY A 93 -20.11 0.49 6.72
C GLY A 93 -18.64 0.08 6.90
N LEU A 94 -18.35 -0.74 7.91
CA LEU A 94 -17.01 -1.29 8.15
C LEU A 94 -16.53 -2.16 6.98
N MET A 95 -17.39 -3.07 6.49
CA MET A 95 -17.05 -3.92 5.35
C MET A 95 -16.78 -3.11 4.08
N LYS A 96 -17.62 -2.11 3.78
CA LYS A 96 -17.41 -1.20 2.64
C LYS A 96 -16.10 -0.44 2.75
N LYS A 97 -15.79 0.12 3.93
CA LYS A 97 -14.52 0.81 4.18
C LYS A 97 -13.33 -0.10 3.87
N ARG A 98 -13.34 -1.34 4.37
CA ARG A 98 -12.26 -2.32 4.14
C ARG A 98 -12.14 -2.71 2.67
N TRP A 99 -13.25 -2.92 1.96
CA TRP A 99 -13.21 -3.23 0.53
C TRP A 99 -12.70 -2.05 -0.30
N ASP A 100 -13.09 -0.83 0.04
CA ASP A 100 -12.64 0.36 -0.69
C ASP A 100 -11.15 0.64 -0.45
N GLU A 101 -10.66 0.41 0.77
CA GLU A 101 -9.23 0.44 1.06
C GLU A 101 -8.46 -0.66 0.30
N LEU A 102 -8.97 -1.91 0.28
CA LEU A 102 -8.36 -3.00 -0.49
C LEU A 102 -8.28 -2.66 -1.99
N LYS A 103 -9.30 -2.00 -2.55
CA LYS A 103 -9.28 -1.54 -3.96
C LYS A 103 -8.20 -0.49 -4.22
N GLN A 104 -7.82 0.31 -3.23
CA GLN A 104 -6.76 1.31 -3.36
C GLN A 104 -5.39 0.64 -3.55
N TYR A 105 -5.11 -0.42 -2.78
CA TYR A 105 -3.85 -1.18 -2.88
C TYR A 105 -3.86 -2.24 -3.97
N ARG A 106 -5.05 -2.62 -4.44
CA ARG A 106 -5.26 -3.65 -5.48
C ARG A 106 -6.26 -3.14 -6.53
N PRO A 107 -5.89 -2.12 -7.33
CA PRO A 107 -6.75 -1.57 -8.39
C PRO A 107 -7.07 -2.65 -9.42
N LYS A 108 -8.09 -2.49 -10.27
CA LYS A 108 -8.42 -3.50 -11.30
C LYS A 108 -7.20 -3.84 -12.17
N ALA A 109 -7.05 -5.12 -12.52
CA ALA A 109 -5.94 -5.57 -13.37
C ALA A 109 -6.10 -4.93 -14.76
N ALA A 110 -5.02 -4.33 -15.26
CA ALA A 110 -5.01 -3.70 -16.57
C ALA A 110 -4.75 -4.73 -17.69
N THR A 111 -4.11 -5.85 -17.36
CA THR A 111 -3.74 -6.91 -18.32
C THR A 111 -4.15 -8.30 -17.82
N VAL A 112 -4.16 -9.27 -18.74
CA VAL A 112 -4.40 -10.68 -18.41
C VAL A 112 -3.27 -11.24 -17.53
N ASP A 113 -2.02 -10.88 -17.80
CA ASP A 113 -0.87 -11.33 -17.01
C ASP A 113 -0.95 -10.84 -15.56
N GLU A 114 -1.33 -9.56 -15.35
CA GLU A 114 -1.58 -9.03 -14.00
C GLU A 114 -2.70 -9.78 -13.28
N TYR A 115 -3.76 -10.15 -13.99
CA TYR A 115 -4.86 -10.93 -13.43
C TYR A 115 -4.38 -12.32 -12.98
N VAL A 116 -3.62 -13.02 -13.81
CA VAL A 116 -3.07 -14.35 -13.48
C VAL A 116 -2.14 -14.28 -12.26
N ILE A 117 -1.22 -13.31 -12.23
CA ILE A 117 -0.34 -13.09 -11.08
C ILE A 117 -1.15 -12.89 -9.79
N ARG A 118 -2.23 -12.10 -9.87
CA ARG A 118 -3.09 -11.83 -8.72
C ARG A 118 -3.88 -13.05 -8.27
N GLU A 119 -4.36 -13.86 -9.19
CA GLU A 119 -5.03 -15.12 -8.86
C GLU A 119 -4.08 -16.06 -8.11
N GLU A 120 -2.81 -16.15 -8.53
CA GLU A 120 -1.79 -16.91 -7.80
C GLU A 120 -1.51 -16.33 -6.41
N GLN A 121 -1.42 -15.00 -6.30
CA GLN A 121 -1.26 -14.32 -5.01
C GLN A 121 -2.44 -14.61 -4.08
N ASP A 122 -3.67 -14.62 -4.57
CA ASP A 122 -4.85 -14.91 -3.75
C ASP A 122 -4.84 -16.35 -3.22
N LYS A 123 -4.44 -17.32 -4.05
CA LYS A 123 -4.24 -18.71 -3.62
C LYS A 123 -3.18 -18.80 -2.53
N LEU A 124 -2.08 -18.06 -2.70
CA LEU A 124 -1.01 -18.00 -1.73
C LEU A 124 -1.46 -17.39 -0.40
N PHE A 125 -2.18 -16.27 -0.45
CA PHE A 125 -2.72 -15.61 0.74
C PHE A 125 -3.70 -16.49 1.50
N MET A 126 -4.59 -17.19 0.81
CA MET A 126 -5.48 -18.16 1.45
C MET A 126 -4.69 -19.29 2.15
N LEU A 127 -3.64 -19.80 1.51
CA LEU A 127 -2.75 -20.79 2.13
C LEU A 127 -2.08 -20.22 3.38
N LEU A 128 -1.40 -19.07 3.27
CA LEU A 128 -0.68 -18.45 4.39
C LEU A 128 -1.61 -18.10 5.57
N ALA A 129 -2.84 -17.67 5.29
CA ALA A 129 -3.85 -17.40 6.32
C ALA A 129 -4.35 -18.69 7.01
N SER A 130 -4.34 -19.83 6.32
CA SER A 130 -4.77 -21.13 6.86
C SER A 130 -3.70 -21.86 7.69
N VAL A 131 -2.43 -21.51 7.52
CA VAL A 131 -1.30 -22.16 8.22
C VAL A 131 -1.24 -21.67 9.68
N SER A 132 -0.90 -22.60 10.59
CA SER A 132 -0.82 -22.34 12.04
C SER A 132 -0.05 -21.05 12.40
N PRO A 133 -0.44 -20.33 13.46
CA PRO A 133 0.29 -19.15 13.97
C PRO A 133 1.75 -19.44 14.32
N GLU A 134 2.09 -20.71 14.52
CA GLU A 134 3.46 -21.16 14.67
C GLU A 134 4.38 -20.70 13.53
N TYR A 135 3.88 -20.61 12.29
CA TYR A 135 4.68 -20.26 11.11
C TYR A 135 4.78 -18.75 10.86
N GLU A 136 4.34 -17.88 11.77
CA GLU A 136 4.28 -16.42 11.56
C GLU A 136 5.61 -15.82 11.09
N ASP A 137 6.75 -16.24 11.64
CA ASP A 137 8.06 -15.73 11.22
C ASP A 137 8.37 -16.05 9.75
N VAL A 138 8.00 -17.26 9.31
CA VAL A 138 8.16 -17.68 7.92
C VAL A 138 7.19 -16.93 7.00
N LYS A 139 5.94 -16.72 7.43
CA LYS A 139 4.98 -15.91 6.68
C LYS A 139 5.49 -14.48 6.49
N ARG A 140 6.03 -13.86 7.54
CA ARG A 140 6.64 -12.52 7.49
C ARG A 140 7.80 -12.48 6.49
N GLN A 141 8.71 -13.47 6.54
CA GLN A 141 9.83 -13.53 5.61
C GLN A 141 9.37 -13.64 4.15
N ILE A 142 8.34 -14.47 3.88
CA ILE A 142 7.77 -14.61 2.53
C ILE A 142 7.17 -13.28 2.05
N LEU A 143 6.38 -12.61 2.89
CA LEU A 143 5.70 -11.35 2.55
C LEU A 143 6.66 -10.17 2.35
N MET A 144 7.85 -10.22 2.97
CA MET A 144 8.91 -9.22 2.78
C MET A 144 9.73 -9.44 1.49
N THR A 145 9.53 -10.54 0.78
CA THR A 145 10.27 -10.83 -0.46
C THR A 145 9.60 -10.14 -1.64
N THR A 146 10.35 -9.31 -2.37
CA THR A 146 9.88 -8.60 -3.57
C THR A 146 10.75 -8.97 -4.78
N PRO A 147 10.21 -9.59 -5.85
CA PRO A 147 8.80 -9.99 -6.01
C PRO A 147 8.41 -11.16 -5.10
N LEU A 148 7.11 -11.31 -4.84
CA LEU A 148 6.57 -12.39 -4.01
C LEU A 148 6.96 -13.76 -4.61
N PRO A 149 7.39 -14.74 -3.80
CA PRO A 149 7.80 -16.03 -4.33
C PRO A 149 6.64 -16.79 -4.97
N SER A 150 6.95 -17.67 -5.92
CA SER A 150 5.95 -18.56 -6.52
C SER A 150 5.28 -19.45 -5.48
N PHE A 151 4.06 -19.92 -5.78
CA PHE A 151 3.35 -20.86 -4.93
C PHE A 151 4.19 -22.10 -4.58
N ALA A 152 4.87 -22.68 -5.58
CA ALA A 152 5.75 -23.83 -5.37
C ALA A 152 6.92 -23.53 -4.42
N THR A 153 7.54 -22.35 -4.56
CA THR A 153 8.61 -21.89 -3.67
C THR A 153 8.11 -21.76 -2.24
N VAL A 154 6.92 -21.20 -2.03
CA VAL A 154 6.34 -21.06 -0.69
C VAL A 154 6.03 -22.42 -0.06
N CYS A 155 5.45 -23.35 -0.81
CA CYS A 155 5.23 -24.71 -0.33
C CYS A 155 6.55 -25.36 0.15
N ASN A 156 7.62 -25.23 -0.63
CA ASN A 156 8.94 -25.75 -0.27
C ASN A 156 9.50 -25.10 1.01
N ILE A 157 9.32 -23.78 1.18
CA ILE A 157 9.76 -23.06 2.38
C ILE A 157 9.00 -23.57 3.61
N ILE A 158 7.68 -23.72 3.53
CA ILE A 158 6.85 -24.19 4.65
C ILE A 158 7.19 -25.63 5.02
N GLN A 159 7.36 -26.52 4.05
CA GLN A 159 7.77 -27.91 4.30
C GLN A 159 9.14 -28.02 4.96
N ARG A 160 10.10 -27.17 4.54
CA ARG A 160 11.42 -27.09 5.16
C ARG A 160 11.32 -26.63 6.61
N GLU A 161 10.48 -25.63 6.89
CA GLU A 161 10.26 -25.15 8.24
C GLU A 161 9.58 -26.21 9.12
N GLU A 162 8.58 -26.92 8.62
CA GLU A 162 7.92 -28.02 9.33
C GLU A 162 8.95 -29.10 9.73
N THR A 163 9.83 -29.48 8.80
CA THR A 163 10.90 -30.45 9.06
C THR A 163 11.87 -29.94 10.12
N ARG A 164 12.30 -28.68 10.03
CA ARG A 164 13.20 -28.04 11.01
C ARG A 164 12.56 -28.05 12.41
N ARG A 165 11.28 -27.70 12.51
CA ARG A 165 10.51 -27.69 13.77
C ARG A 165 10.41 -29.07 14.39
N ARG A 166 10.10 -30.10 13.59
CA ARG A 166 10.03 -31.49 14.05
C ARG A 166 11.34 -31.98 14.66
N VAL A 167 12.48 -31.53 14.13
CA VAL A 167 13.81 -31.88 14.65
C VAL A 167 14.19 -31.08 15.89
N MET A 168 13.80 -29.80 15.96
CA MET A 168 14.19 -28.90 17.05
C MET A 168 13.24 -28.90 18.25
N ASN A 169 11.97 -29.27 18.05
CA ASN A 169 10.94 -29.41 19.08
C ASN A 169 10.36 -30.84 19.02
N PRO A 170 11.09 -31.87 19.52
CA PRO A 170 10.66 -33.26 19.48
C PRO A 170 9.45 -33.55 20.39
#